data_AF-A0A7V3T6I3-F1
#
_entry.id   AF-A0A7V3T6I3-F1
#
_cell.length_a   1.000
_cell.length_b   1.000
_cell.length_c   1.000
_cell.angle_alpha   90.00
_cell.angle_beta   90.00
_cell.angle_gamma   90.00
#
_symmetry.space_group_name_H-M   'P 1'
#
loop_
_entity.id
_entity.type
_entity.pdbx_description
1 polymer ?
#
loop_
_entity_poly.entity_id
_entity_poly.type
_entity_poly.pdbx_seq_one_letter_code
_entity_poly.pdbx_strand_id
1 'polypeptide(L)'
;MTAMRGWRQVYFLGLFVVTLVFCSVMIIRQIHVNQGRHIELREAFILLYNRGYRQQSYKLYQRLLQELPKLSDKALLDDFQRTLMLVDPASGATNNLIYNYHWTVSNELERRSAKALQWALKLADQLP
;
A
#
# COMPACT_ATOMS: atom_id res chain seq x y z
N MET A 1 -13.53 -3.63 54.27
CA MET A 1 -14.24 -3.93 52.99
C MET A 1 -13.78 -3.08 51.79
N THR A 2 -12.57 -2.50 51.81
CA THR A 2 -12.04 -1.64 50.74
C THR A 2 -11.08 -2.36 49.78
N ALA A 3 -10.44 -3.45 50.22
CA ALA A 3 -9.45 -4.19 49.43
C ALA A 3 -10.04 -4.90 48.19
N MET A 4 -11.27 -5.44 48.28
CA MET A 4 -11.93 -6.12 47.15
C MET A 4 -12.32 -5.18 45.99
N ARG A 5 -12.53 -3.88 46.26
CA ARG A 5 -12.85 -2.89 45.23
C ARG A 5 -11.62 -2.53 44.39
N GLY A 6 -10.46 -2.36 45.03
CA GLY A 6 -9.19 -2.08 44.33
C GLY A 6 -8.71 -3.25 43.47
N TRP A 7 -8.86 -4.49 43.94
CA TRP A 7 -8.49 -5.68 43.17
C TRP A 7 -9.31 -5.83 41.89
N ARG A 8 -10.64 -5.60 41.97
CA ARG A 8 -11.50 -5.57 40.77
C ARG A 8 -11.05 -4.50 39.79
N GLN A 9 -10.66 -3.32 40.27
CA GLN A 9 -10.25 -2.21 39.41
C GLN A 9 -8.93 -2.48 38.69
N VAL A 10 -7.93 -3.06 39.37
CA VAL A 10 -6.67 -3.52 38.75
C VAL A 10 -6.92 -4.66 37.75
N TYR A 11 -7.83 -5.58 38.06
CA TYR A 11 -8.22 -6.66 37.15
C TYR A 11 -8.88 -6.14 35.87
N PHE A 12 -9.82 -5.21 35.97
CA PHE A 12 -10.45 -4.58 34.79
C PHE A 12 -9.45 -3.73 34.00
N LEU A 13 -8.54 -3.02 34.68
CA LEU A 13 -7.47 -2.28 34.01
C LEU A 13 -6.54 -3.25 33.24
N GLY A 14 -6.19 -4.38 33.84
CA GLY A 14 -5.40 -5.44 33.20
C GLY A 14 -6.10 -6.02 31.97
N LEU A 15 -7.39 -6.37 32.09
CA LEU A 15 -8.18 -6.86 30.95
C LEU A 15 -8.28 -5.82 29.83
N PHE A 16 -8.46 -4.54 30.18
CA PHE A 16 -8.49 -3.45 29.22
C PHE A 16 -7.17 -3.35 28.46
N VAL A 17 -6.04 -3.37 29.17
CA VAL A 17 -4.70 -3.33 28.56
C VAL A 17 -4.46 -4.55 27.66
N VAL A 18 -4.80 -5.75 28.12
CA VAL A 18 -4.65 -6.99 27.31
C VAL A 18 -5.49 -6.91 26.04
N THR A 19 -6.74 -6.45 26.14
CA THR A 19 -7.63 -6.29 24.99
C THR A 19 -7.06 -5.26 24.00
N LEU A 20 -6.55 -4.14 24.50
CA LEU A 20 -5.98 -3.09 23.67
C LEU A 20 -4.72 -3.56 22.92
N VAL A 21 -3.84 -4.31 23.59
CA VAL A 21 -2.68 -4.95 22.96
C VAL A 21 -3.13 -5.95 21.90
N PHE A 22 -4.11 -6.80 22.21
CA PHE A 22 -4.63 -7.80 21.28
C PHE A 22 -5.22 -7.16 20.01
N CYS A 23 -6.05 -6.14 20.17
CA CYS A 23 -6.64 -5.39 19.04
C CYS A 23 -5.54 -4.75 18.18
N SER A 24 -4.52 -4.15 18.80
CA SER A 24 -3.42 -3.51 18.08
C SER A 24 -2.61 -4.52 17.26
N VAL A 25 -2.27 -5.67 17.85
CA VAL A 25 -1.55 -6.75 17.16
C VAL A 25 -2.35 -7.32 15.99
N MET A 26 -3.67 -7.52 16.16
CA MET A 26 -4.54 -8.02 15.09
C MET A 26 -4.56 -7.07 13.88
N ILE A 27 -4.64 -5.76 14.11
CA ILE A 27 -4.62 -4.75 13.03
C ILE A 27 -3.28 -4.80 12.29
N ILE A 28 -2.15 -4.81 13.00
CA ILE A 28 -0.80 -4.87 12.39
C ILE A 28 -0.64 -6.14 11.56
N ARG A 29 -1.12 -7.28 12.06
CA ARG A 29 -1.08 -8.55 11.34
C ARG A 29 -1.92 -8.51 10.07
N GLN A 30 -3.12 -7.94 10.14
CA GLN A 30 -4.00 -7.79 8.98
C GLN A 30 -3.37 -6.89 7.89
N ILE A 31 -2.69 -5.82 8.29
CA ILE A 31 -1.96 -4.94 7.37
C ILE A 31 -0.85 -5.73 6.65
N HIS A 32 -0.02 -6.48 7.38
CA HIS A 32 1.04 -7.29 6.78
C HIS A 32 0.51 -8.35 5.81
N VAL A 33 -0.58 -9.05 6.18
CA VAL A 33 -1.20 -10.06 5.29
C VAL A 33 -1.73 -9.42 4.01
N ASN A 34 -2.40 -8.26 4.13
CA ASN A 34 -2.91 -7.54 2.97
C ASN A 34 -1.79 -7.03 2.05
N GLN A 35 -0.68 -6.55 2.62
CA GLN A 35 0.51 -6.15 1.86
C GLN A 35 1.15 -7.35 1.17
N GLY A 36 1.31 -8.48 1.86
CA GLY A 36 1.84 -9.71 1.28
C GLY A 36 1.03 -10.19 0.08
N ARG A 37 -0.30 -10.21 0.21
CA ARG A 37 -1.21 -10.58 -0.88
C ARG A 37 -1.07 -9.67 -2.10
N HIS A 38 -0.86 -8.37 -1.90
CA HIS A 38 -0.68 -7.43 -3.01
C HIS A 38 0.62 -7.71 -3.77
N ILE A 39 1.73 -7.92 -3.05
CA ILE A 39 3.04 -8.25 -3.64
C ILE A 39 2.94 -9.55 -4.45
N GLU A 40 2.31 -10.59 -3.89
CA GLU A 40 2.07 -11.85 -4.61
C GLU A 40 1.29 -11.64 -5.90
N LEU A 41 0.25 -10.81 -5.86
CA LEU A 41 -0.59 -10.51 -7.02
C LEU A 41 0.23 -9.79 -8.11
N ARG A 42 1.06 -8.83 -7.73
CA ARG A 42 1.96 -8.09 -8.63
C ARG A 42 2.98 -9.01 -9.28
N GLU A 43 3.68 -9.84 -8.52
CA GLU A 43 4.69 -10.74 -9.07
C GLU A 43 4.04 -11.82 -9.95
N ALA A 44 2.87 -12.33 -9.59
CA ALA A 44 2.10 -13.25 -10.45
C ALA A 44 1.67 -12.58 -11.76
N PHE A 45 1.24 -11.31 -11.71
CA PHE A 45 0.93 -10.52 -12.90
C PHE A 45 2.14 -10.41 -13.83
N ILE A 46 3.28 -9.96 -13.32
CA ILE A 46 4.53 -9.79 -14.08
C ILE A 46 4.97 -11.12 -14.69
N LEU A 47 4.97 -12.19 -13.90
CA LEU A 47 5.37 -13.53 -14.34
C LEU A 47 4.49 -14.03 -15.49
N LEU A 48 3.16 -13.95 -15.34
CA LEU A 48 2.22 -14.43 -16.34
C LEU A 48 2.30 -13.59 -17.63
N TYR A 49 2.48 -12.27 -17.51
CA TYR A 49 2.65 -11.40 -18.66
C TYR A 49 3.93 -11.75 -19.44
N ASN A 50 5.06 -11.88 -18.74
CA ASN A 50 6.34 -12.25 -19.36
C ASN A 50 6.33 -13.63 -20.02
N ARG A 51 5.50 -14.55 -19.52
CA ARG A 51 5.30 -15.89 -20.10
C ARG A 51 4.27 -15.92 -21.24
N GLY A 52 3.65 -14.78 -21.59
CA GLY A 52 2.68 -14.68 -22.67
C GLY A 52 1.24 -15.06 -22.32
N TYR A 53 0.93 -15.32 -21.04
CA TYR A 53 -0.42 -15.62 -20.57
C TYR A 53 -1.28 -14.35 -20.49
N ARG A 54 -1.69 -13.82 -21.65
CA ARG A 54 -2.38 -12.52 -21.77
C ARG A 54 -3.69 -12.42 -21.00
N GLN A 55 -4.53 -13.44 -21.04
CA GLN A 55 -5.84 -13.38 -20.39
C GLN A 55 -5.73 -13.39 -18.86
N GLN A 56 -4.86 -14.23 -18.31
CA GLN A 56 -4.64 -14.35 -16.87
C GLN A 56 -3.91 -13.11 -16.32
N SER A 57 -2.88 -12.64 -17.03
CA SER A 57 -2.19 -11.39 -16.66
C SER A 57 -3.13 -10.18 -16.70
N TYR A 58 -4.03 -10.09 -17.69
CA TYR A 58 -5.01 -9.01 -17.74
C TYR A 58 -5.99 -9.02 -16.55
N LYS A 59 -6.45 -10.21 -16.10
CA LYS A 59 -7.28 -10.33 -14.90
C LYS A 59 -6.55 -9.81 -13.66
N LEU A 60 -5.28 -10.16 -13.49
CA LEU A 60 -4.47 -9.68 -12.36
C LEU A 60 -4.21 -8.17 -12.46
N TYR A 61 -3.91 -7.67 -13.66
CA TYR A 61 -3.76 -6.24 -13.93
C TYR A 61 -5.00 -5.44 -13.50
N GLN A 62 -6.21 -5.87 -13.90
CA GLN A 62 -7.44 -5.21 -13.47
C GLN A 62 -7.60 -5.21 -11.95
N ARG A 63 -7.19 -6.31 -11.29
CA ARG A 63 -7.25 -6.40 -9.84
C ARG A 63 -6.26 -5.46 -9.15
N LEU A 64 -5.04 -5.33 -9.67
CA LEU A 64 -4.05 -4.35 -9.19
C LEU A 64 -4.60 -2.93 -9.28
N LEU A 65 -5.22 -2.56 -10.42
CA LEU A 65 -5.81 -1.23 -10.59
C LEU A 65 -6.95 -0.94 -9.59
N GLN A 66 -7.77 -1.94 -9.26
CA GLN A 66 -8.82 -1.80 -8.25
C GLN A 66 -8.26 -1.60 -6.84
N GLU A 67 -7.11 -2.19 -6.54
CA GLU A 67 -6.46 -2.12 -5.22
C GLU A 67 -5.59 -0.87 -5.07
N LEU A 68 -5.13 -0.28 -6.17
CA LEU A 68 -4.23 0.88 -6.23
C LEU A 68 -4.63 2.05 -5.31
N PRO A 69 -5.90 2.52 -5.28
CA PRO A 69 -6.28 3.65 -4.43
C PRO A 69 -6.21 3.33 -2.93
N LYS A 70 -6.22 2.04 -2.57
CA LYS A 70 -6.20 1.56 -1.19
C LYS A 70 -4.78 1.20 -0.70
N LEU A 71 -3.79 1.22 -1.60
CA LEU A 71 -2.41 0.95 -1.23
C LEU A 71 -1.86 2.04 -0.34
N SER A 72 -1.04 1.63 0.63
CA SER A 72 -0.16 2.54 1.36
C SER A 72 0.87 3.15 0.43
N ASP A 73 1.35 4.36 0.73
CA ASP A 73 2.36 5.06 -0.08
C ASP A 73 3.65 4.23 -0.26
N LYS A 74 4.05 3.48 0.77
CA LYS A 74 5.18 2.54 0.69
C LYS A 74 4.97 1.48 -0.40
N ALA A 75 3.84 0.78 -0.37
CA ALA A 75 3.52 -0.25 -1.37
C ALA A 75 3.43 0.33 -2.78
N LEU A 76 2.89 1.55 -2.92
CA LEU A 76 2.81 2.25 -4.20
C LEU A 76 4.22 2.62 -4.74
N LEU A 77 5.12 3.08 -3.88
CA LEU A 77 6.53 3.33 -4.22
C LEU A 77 7.27 2.03 -4.59
N ASP A 78 7.05 0.96 -3.84
CA ASP A 78 7.64 -0.35 -4.13
C ASP A 78 7.20 -0.86 -5.52
N ASP A 79 5.91 -0.70 -5.86
CA ASP A 79 5.35 -1.02 -7.17
C ASP A 79 5.96 -0.17 -8.30
N PHE A 80 6.16 1.13 -8.05
CA PHE A 80 6.81 2.03 -9.00
C PHE A 80 8.25 1.59 -9.28
N GLN A 81 9.04 1.37 -8.22
CA GLN A 81 10.43 0.92 -8.35
C GLN A 81 10.52 -0.43 -9.07
N ARG A 82 9.64 -1.36 -8.71
CA ARG A 82 9.62 -2.70 -9.31
C ARG A 82 9.33 -2.65 -10.81
N THR A 83 8.38 -1.82 -11.22
CA THR A 83 7.95 -1.70 -12.63
C THR A 83 8.93 -0.86 -13.45
N LEU A 84 9.59 0.13 -12.86
CA LEU A 84 10.64 0.92 -13.50
C LEU A 84 11.80 0.04 -14.00
N MET A 85 12.16 -1.01 -13.27
CA MET A 85 13.20 -1.97 -13.69
C MET A 85 12.79 -2.86 -14.87
N LEU A 86 11.51 -2.88 -15.24
CA LEU A 86 10.94 -3.78 -16.24
C LEU A 86 10.46 -3.05 -17.50
N VAL A 87 10.43 -1.72 -17.44
CA VAL A 87 9.86 -0.86 -18.47
C VAL A 87 10.92 0.12 -18.91
N ASP A 88 11.06 0.32 -20.22
CA ASP A 88 11.83 1.45 -20.75
C ASP A 88 10.91 2.68 -20.77
N PRO A 89 11.15 3.70 -19.92
CA PRO A 89 10.30 4.89 -19.86
C PRO A 89 10.35 5.71 -21.16
N ALA A 90 11.34 5.51 -22.03
CA ALA A 90 11.44 6.19 -23.32
C ALA A 90 10.64 5.49 -24.44
N SER A 91 10.20 4.25 -24.23
CA SER A 91 9.73 3.40 -25.33
C SER A 91 8.25 3.61 -25.72
N GLY A 92 7.48 4.43 -24.99
CA GLY A 92 6.08 4.78 -25.32
C GLY A 92 5.14 3.58 -25.56
N ALA A 93 5.45 2.42 -24.98
CA ALA A 93 4.86 1.15 -25.39
C ALA A 93 3.46 0.92 -24.78
N THR A 94 2.43 1.51 -25.39
CA THR A 94 1.02 1.44 -24.94
C THR A 94 0.41 0.03 -24.98
N ASN A 95 0.98 -0.90 -25.76
CA ASN A 95 0.53 -2.30 -25.81
C ASN A 95 1.16 -3.19 -24.72
N ASN A 96 1.91 -2.60 -23.78
CA ASN A 96 2.53 -3.33 -22.68
C ASN A 96 1.75 -3.13 -21.38
N LEU A 97 1.20 -4.20 -20.81
CA LEU A 97 0.42 -4.12 -19.56
C LEU A 97 1.28 -3.67 -18.38
N ILE A 98 2.57 -4.06 -18.34
CA ILE A 98 3.51 -3.62 -17.30
C ILE A 98 3.79 -2.13 -17.47
N TYR A 99 3.97 -1.65 -18.70
CA TYR A 99 4.11 -0.21 -19.00
C TYR A 99 2.87 0.58 -18.54
N ASN A 100 1.67 0.10 -18.88
CA ASN A 100 0.43 0.76 -18.49
C ASN A 100 0.24 0.78 -16.97
N TYR A 101 0.61 -0.31 -16.30
CA TYR A 101 0.62 -0.36 -14.84
C TYR A 101 1.62 0.63 -14.24
N HIS A 102 2.87 0.67 -14.74
CA HIS A 102 3.90 1.62 -14.34
C HIS A 102 3.40 3.07 -14.41
N TRP A 103 2.82 3.44 -15.56
CA TRP A 103 2.30 4.79 -15.75
C TRP A 103 1.15 5.12 -14.80
N THR A 104 0.27 4.14 -14.56
CA THR A 104 -0.86 4.32 -13.63
C THR A 104 -0.38 4.50 -12.19
N VAL A 105 0.62 3.73 -11.77
CA VAL A 105 1.27 3.88 -10.45
C VAL A 105 1.97 5.23 -10.34
N SER A 106 2.70 5.67 -11.38
CA SER A 106 3.37 6.97 -11.42
C SER A 106 2.39 8.13 -11.26
N ASN A 107 1.28 8.12 -12.02
CA ASN A 107 0.25 9.15 -11.93
C ASN A 107 -0.41 9.18 -10.55
N GLU A 108 -0.62 8.01 -9.93
CA GLU A 108 -1.17 7.94 -8.58
C GLU A 108 -0.19 8.50 -7.53
N LEU A 109 1.12 8.26 -7.69
CA LEU A 109 2.15 8.87 -6.84
C LEU A 109 2.14 10.39 -6.97
N GLU A 110 2.16 10.92 -8.19
CA GLU A 110 2.09 12.35 -8.46
C GLU A 110 0.83 12.99 -7.87
N ARG A 111 -0.32 12.31 -8.02
CA ARG A 111 -1.60 12.77 -7.47
C ARG A 111 -1.54 12.87 -5.94
N ARG A 112 -0.90 11.92 -5.26
CA ARG A 112 -0.75 11.93 -3.80
C ARG A 112 0.27 12.97 -3.34
N SER A 113 1.38 13.12 -4.07
CA SER A 113 2.42 14.11 -3.75
C SER A 113 2.01 15.54 -4.04
N ALA A 114 1.06 15.78 -4.95
CA ALA A 114 0.58 17.12 -5.29
C ALA A 114 0.11 17.93 -4.06
N LYS A 115 -0.54 17.27 -3.09
CA LYS A 115 -0.94 17.90 -1.83
C LYS A 115 0.25 18.26 -0.94
N ALA A 116 1.25 17.38 -0.85
CA ALA A 116 2.47 17.63 -0.11
C ALA A 116 3.29 18.76 -0.75
N LEU A 117 3.33 18.81 -2.09
CA LEU A 117 4.00 19.87 -2.84
C LEU A 117 3.35 21.24 -2.59
N GLN A 118 2.01 21.33 -2.61
CA GLN A 118 1.31 22.57 -2.27
C GLN A 118 1.63 23.06 -0.85
N TRP A 119 1.76 22.14 0.11
CA TRP A 119 2.17 22.48 1.47
C TRP A 119 3.62 22.95 1.54
N ALA A 120 4.53 22.27 0.84
CA ALA A 120 5.94 22.65 0.78
C ALA A 120 6.13 24.04 0.13
N LEU A 121 5.40 24.34 -0.94
CA LEU A 121 5.41 25.66 -1.59
C LEU A 121 4.92 26.77 -0.65
N LYS A 122 3.80 26.54 0.06
CA LYS A 122 3.31 27.50 1.06
C LYS A 122 4.31 27.74 2.20
N LEU A 123 5.01 26.69 2.62
CA LEU A 123 6.04 26.82 3.66
C LEU A 123 7.21 27.67 3.15
N ALA A 124 7.66 27.44 1.92
CA ALA A 124 8.73 28.21 1.28
C ALA A 124 8.38 29.69 1.13
N ASP A 125 7.14 30.03 0.74
CA ASP A 125 6.66 31.42 0.64
C ASP A 125 6.57 32.15 2.01
N GLN A 126 6.56 31.39 3.11
CA GLN A 126 6.51 31.92 4.48
C GLN A 126 7.89 32.09 5.11
N LEU A 127 8.95 31.57 4.47
CA LEU A 127 10.32 31.78 4.89
C LEU A 127 10.82 33.15 4.36
N PRO A 128 11.46 33.98 5.20
CA PRO A 128 11.95 35.31 4.84
C PRO A 128 13.13 35.30 3.87
#